data_AF-A0A0H2YNV2-F1
#
_entry.id   AF-A0A0H2YNV2-F1
#
_cell.length_a   1.000
_cell.length_b   1.000
_cell.length_c   1.000
_cell.angle_alpha   90.00
_cell.angle_beta   90.00
_cell.angle_gamma   90.00
#
_symmetry.space_group_name_H-M   'P 1'
#
loop_
_entity.id
_entity.type
_entity.pdbx_description
1 polymer ?
#
loop_
_entity_poly.entity_id
_entity_poly.type
_entity_poly.pdbx_seq_one_letter_code
_entity_poly.pdbx_strand_id
1 'polypeptide(L)'
;MERKVFIEGKNKSEQAYIGWESEELYLIGVKDGYKSSADDLLDKAILEGHKNRIDILDKYIFPIMFLYRHSIEISLKLIYRRVNGKIPTGHNLMTLWDRVDKDVLNLLNNDIKLKKLEEKYNTKIYRLNIDKKLLNEIKNLIKELQGIDSNGDVWRYLINKNGDLYFNKWKFIDYPNLKNTINYIYEFLDGLYCEVDEILVVRKS
;
A
#
# COMPACT_ATOMS: atom_id res chain seq x y z
N MET A 1 6.97 15.80 38.24
CA MET A 1 6.58 14.52 37.59
C MET A 1 7.28 14.47 36.24
N GLU A 2 8.06 13.42 35.98
CA GLU A 2 8.74 13.25 34.69
C GLU A 2 7.71 12.88 33.62
N ARG A 3 7.68 13.62 32.51
CA ARG A 3 6.73 13.37 31.40
C ARG A 3 7.23 12.17 30.60
N LYS A 4 6.34 11.20 30.31
CA LYS A 4 6.62 10.02 29.48
C LYS A 4 5.59 9.90 28.36
N VAL A 5 6.03 9.47 27.16
CA VAL A 5 5.17 9.29 25.97
C VAL A 5 4.45 7.94 26.01
N PHE A 6 5.16 6.87 26.37
CA PHE A 6 4.60 5.52 26.44
C PHE A 6 4.23 5.22 27.90
N ILE A 7 2.94 5.29 28.20
CA ILE A 7 2.37 4.95 29.50
C ILE A 7 1.10 4.14 29.27
N GLU A 8 0.80 3.22 30.18
CA GLU A 8 -0.51 2.56 30.20
C GLU A 8 -1.56 3.57 30.71
N GLY A 9 -2.60 3.76 29.91
CA GLY A 9 -3.70 4.66 30.23
C GLY A 9 -4.63 4.04 31.27
N LYS A 10 -5.32 4.89 32.04
CA LYS A 10 -6.36 4.42 32.98
C LYS A 10 -7.61 3.93 32.25
N ASN A 11 -7.90 4.48 31.08
CA ASN A 11 -9.06 4.13 30.25
C ASN A 11 -8.62 3.25 29.09
N LYS A 12 -9.07 1.98 29.07
CA LYS A 12 -8.75 1.03 28.01
C LYS A 12 -9.30 1.43 26.64
N SER A 13 -10.34 2.26 26.58
CA SER A 13 -10.95 2.73 25.33
C SER A 13 -10.19 3.91 24.68
N GLU A 14 -9.19 4.46 25.36
CA GLU A 14 -8.39 5.62 24.90
C GLU A 14 -6.93 5.24 24.61
N GLN A 15 -6.58 3.95 24.71
CA GLN A 15 -5.22 3.47 24.49
C GLN A 15 -5.14 2.50 23.32
N ALA A 16 -4.03 2.61 22.58
CA ALA A 16 -3.63 1.60 21.60
C ALA A 16 -2.71 0.58 22.27
N TYR A 17 -2.86 -0.69 21.90
CA TYR A 17 -1.95 -1.76 22.27
C TYR A 17 -0.97 -1.97 21.13
N ILE A 18 0.33 -1.92 21.41
CA ILE A 18 1.39 -2.13 20.42
C ILE A 18 2.24 -3.34 20.82
N GLY A 19 2.65 -4.16 19.85
CA GLY A 19 3.58 -5.27 20.06
C GLY A 19 2.94 -6.62 20.45
N TRP A 20 1.62 -6.77 20.35
CA TRP A 20 0.90 -8.03 20.59
C TRP A 20 0.63 -8.83 19.30
N GLU A 21 0.93 -8.28 18.13
CA GLU A 21 0.45 -8.81 16.84
C GLU A 21 1.37 -9.86 16.21
N SER A 22 0.76 -10.84 15.52
CA SER A 22 1.47 -11.68 14.55
C SER A 22 1.76 -10.88 13.28
N GLU A 23 2.84 -11.22 12.58
CA GLU A 23 3.38 -10.43 11.46
C GLU A 23 2.36 -10.13 10.33
N GLU A 24 1.38 -11.02 10.09
CA GLU A 24 0.41 -10.87 8.98
C GLU A 24 -0.79 -9.98 9.32
N LEU A 25 -1.44 -10.22 10.47
CA LEU A 25 -2.57 -9.40 10.92
C LEU A 25 -2.13 -7.95 11.15
N TYR A 26 -0.90 -7.77 11.63
CA TYR A 26 -0.29 -6.45 11.76
C TYR A 26 -0.19 -5.73 10.41
N LEU A 27 0.32 -6.39 9.38
CA LEU A 27 0.48 -5.76 8.06
C LEU A 27 -0.86 -5.37 7.44
N ILE A 28 -1.91 -6.18 7.61
CA ILE A 28 -3.26 -5.82 7.14
C ILE A 28 -3.76 -4.58 7.89
N GLY A 29 -3.68 -4.57 9.23
CA GLY A 29 -4.12 -3.43 10.02
C GLY A 29 -3.34 -2.14 9.72
N VAL A 30 -2.03 -2.22 9.51
CA VAL A 30 -1.19 -1.06 9.15
C VAL A 30 -1.48 -0.57 7.73
N LYS A 31 -1.69 -1.47 6.75
CA LYS A 31 -2.12 -1.13 5.39
C LYS A 31 -3.42 -0.33 5.41
N ASP A 32 -4.41 -0.82 6.15
CA ASP A 32 -5.74 -0.21 6.30
C ASP A 32 -5.66 1.11 7.06
N GLY A 33 -4.89 1.14 8.15
CA GLY A 33 -4.68 2.32 8.98
C GLY A 33 -4.05 3.47 8.20
N TYR A 34 -3.03 3.20 7.37
CA TYR A 34 -2.45 4.22 6.50
C TYR A 34 -3.43 4.71 5.44
N LYS A 35 -4.19 3.81 4.81
CA LYS A 35 -5.18 4.18 3.78
C LYS A 35 -6.29 5.06 4.35
N SER A 36 -6.92 4.61 5.44
CA SER A 36 -8.03 5.32 6.09
C SER A 36 -7.59 6.65 6.68
N SER A 37 -6.42 6.70 7.34
CA SER A 37 -5.88 7.97 7.84
C SER A 37 -5.63 8.99 6.73
N ALA A 38 -5.17 8.54 5.56
CA ALA A 38 -4.98 9.39 4.41
C ALA A 38 -6.32 9.90 3.84
N ASP A 39 -7.33 9.04 3.76
CA ASP A 39 -8.68 9.43 3.34
C ASP A 39 -9.31 10.47 4.28
N ASP A 40 -9.20 10.26 5.60
CA ASP A 40 -9.74 11.19 6.60
C ASP A 40 -9.06 12.57 6.50
N LEU A 41 -7.74 12.59 6.32
CA LEU A 41 -6.98 13.83 6.13
C LEU A 41 -7.34 14.51 4.80
N LEU A 42 -7.54 13.74 3.74
CA LEU A 42 -7.94 14.23 2.42
C LEU A 42 -9.33 14.86 2.49
N ASP A 43 -10.30 14.17 3.09
CA ASP A 43 -11.67 14.67 3.23
C ASP A 43 -11.72 15.94 4.07
N LYS A 44 -10.94 15.98 5.15
CA LYS A 44 -10.74 17.20 5.95
C LYS A 44 -10.15 18.34 5.11
N ALA A 45 -9.15 18.06 4.27
CA ALA A 45 -8.52 19.07 3.43
C ALA A 45 -9.51 19.66 2.42
N ILE A 46 -10.28 18.81 1.71
CA ILE A 46 -11.32 19.26 0.78
C ILE A 46 -12.35 20.12 1.50
N LEU A 47 -12.84 19.67 2.66
CA LEU A 47 -13.83 20.39 3.45
C LEU A 47 -13.36 21.81 3.82
N GLU A 48 -12.11 21.95 4.24
CA GLU A 48 -11.51 23.24 4.56
C GLU A 48 -11.21 24.07 3.29
N GLY A 49 -10.82 23.43 2.19
CA GLY A 49 -10.65 24.06 0.89
C GLY A 49 -11.93 24.74 0.40
N HIS A 50 -13.10 24.10 0.57
CA HIS A 50 -14.41 24.71 0.27
C HIS A 50 -14.74 25.93 1.14
N LYS A 51 -14.06 26.10 2.28
CA LYS A 51 -14.13 27.30 3.13
C LYS A 51 -13.04 28.32 2.78
N ASN A 52 -12.41 28.21 1.61
CA ASN A 52 -11.28 29.01 1.15
C ASN A 52 -10.01 28.88 2.00
N ARG A 53 -9.83 27.77 2.73
CA ARG A 53 -8.60 27.48 3.49
C ARG A 53 -7.58 26.73 2.64
N ILE A 54 -7.04 27.41 1.64
CA ILE A 54 -6.02 26.84 0.73
C ILE A 54 -4.75 26.43 1.50
N ASP A 55 -4.43 27.15 2.58
CA ASP A 55 -3.32 26.80 3.47
C ASP A 55 -3.43 25.39 4.08
N ILE A 56 -4.66 24.86 4.21
CA ILE A 56 -4.91 23.50 4.70
C ILE A 56 -4.72 22.46 3.59
N LEU A 57 -5.09 22.78 2.35
CA LEU A 57 -4.84 21.92 1.18
C LEU A 57 -3.33 21.70 1.00
N ASP A 58 -2.54 22.77 1.08
CA ASP A 58 -1.08 22.68 0.91
C ASP A 58 -0.41 21.98 2.09
N LYS A 59 -0.96 22.14 3.30
CA LYS A 59 -0.41 21.54 4.52
C LYS A 59 -0.55 20.02 4.57
N TYR A 60 -1.66 19.47 4.11
CA TYR A 60 -1.94 18.04 4.25
C TYR A 60 -1.47 17.18 3.08
N ILE A 61 -1.06 17.78 1.94
CA ILE A 61 -0.72 16.96 0.76
C ILE A 61 0.48 16.03 0.99
N PHE A 62 1.52 16.50 1.70
CA PHE A 62 2.69 15.68 2.02
C PHE A 62 2.34 14.46 2.89
N PRO A 63 1.70 14.60 4.06
CA PRO A 63 1.32 13.45 4.86
C PRO A 63 0.33 12.53 4.15
N ILE A 64 -0.63 13.07 3.37
CA ILE A 64 -1.57 12.23 2.58
C ILE A 64 -0.81 11.34 1.59
N MET A 65 0.09 11.93 0.80
CA MET A 65 0.88 11.17 -0.18
C MET A 65 1.80 10.14 0.49
N PHE A 66 2.42 10.50 1.62
CA PHE A 66 3.23 9.58 2.41
C PHE A 66 2.43 8.35 2.86
N LEU A 67 1.24 8.58 3.44
CA LEU A 67 0.37 7.52 3.95
C LEU A 67 -0.15 6.61 2.82
N TYR A 68 -0.66 7.18 1.72
CA TYR A 68 -1.10 6.40 0.56
C TYR A 68 0.02 5.56 -0.04
N ARG A 69 1.23 6.11 -0.19
CA ARG A 69 2.39 5.36 -0.66
C ARG A 69 2.71 4.16 0.23
N HIS A 70 2.64 4.31 1.55
CA HIS A 70 2.92 3.23 2.49
C HIS A 70 1.85 2.15 2.47
N SER A 71 0.58 2.53 2.34
CA SER A 71 -0.50 1.57 2.14
C SER A 71 -0.24 0.69 0.90
N ILE A 72 0.08 1.29 -0.26
CA ILE A 72 0.42 0.56 -1.48
C ILE A 72 1.65 -0.33 -1.29
N GLU A 73 2.70 0.17 -0.63
CA GLU A 73 3.92 -0.61 -0.34
C GLU A 73 3.60 -1.88 0.45
N ILE A 74 2.76 -1.76 1.49
CA ILE A 74 2.38 -2.88 2.34
C ILE A 74 1.47 -3.85 1.58
N SER A 75 0.54 -3.38 0.76
CA SER A 75 -0.29 -4.23 -0.10
C SER A 75 0.57 -5.14 -1.00
N LEU A 76 1.59 -4.58 -1.66
CA LEU A 76 2.51 -5.37 -2.50
C LEU A 76 3.30 -6.40 -1.68
N LYS A 77 3.75 -6.02 -0.48
CA LYS A 77 4.45 -6.92 0.45
C LYS A 77 3.57 -8.06 0.92
N LEU A 78 2.30 -7.78 1.23
CA LEU A 78 1.30 -8.77 1.65
C LEU A 78 1.05 -9.80 0.55
N ILE A 79 0.76 -9.35 -0.68
CA ILE A 79 0.53 -10.23 -1.84
C ILE A 79 1.74 -11.16 -2.05
N TYR A 80 2.95 -10.60 -2.06
CA TYR A 80 4.17 -11.38 -2.22
C TYR A 80 4.35 -12.40 -1.09
N ARG A 81 4.20 -11.96 0.16
CA ARG A 81 4.36 -12.81 1.35
C ARG A 81 3.37 -13.95 1.33
N ARG A 82 2.14 -13.73 0.88
CA ARG A 82 1.10 -14.76 0.86
C ARG A 82 1.51 -15.98 0.04
N VAL A 83 2.18 -15.77 -1.11
CA VAL A 83 2.69 -16.85 -1.94
C VAL A 83 4.02 -17.41 -1.43
N ASN A 84 4.94 -16.53 -1.00
CA ASN A 84 6.34 -16.88 -0.78
C ASN A 84 6.70 -17.17 0.70
N GLY A 85 5.79 -16.92 1.63
CA GLY A 85 5.98 -17.12 3.07
C GLY A 85 6.93 -16.13 3.76
N LYS A 86 7.42 -15.11 3.05
CA LYS A 86 8.36 -14.10 3.56
C LYS A 86 8.05 -12.70 3.05
N ILE A 87 8.34 -11.68 3.85
CA ILE A 87 8.20 -10.28 3.43
C ILE A 87 9.36 -9.92 2.49
N PRO A 88 9.09 -9.30 1.32
CA PRO A 88 10.15 -8.82 0.46
C PRO A 88 10.81 -7.57 1.06
N THR A 89 12.14 -7.51 1.03
CA THR A 89 12.90 -6.34 1.52
C THR A 89 12.85 -5.17 0.54
N GLY A 90 13.06 -3.95 1.05
CA GLY A 90 13.08 -2.72 0.26
C GLY A 90 11.75 -1.97 0.25
N HIS A 91 11.78 -0.77 -0.34
CA HIS A 91 10.68 0.21 -0.33
C HIS A 91 10.33 0.73 -1.73
N ASN A 92 11.07 0.35 -2.75
CA ASN A 92 10.80 0.78 -4.13
C ASN A 92 9.56 0.06 -4.66
N LEU A 93 8.50 0.81 -4.96
CA LEU A 93 7.21 0.23 -5.36
C LEU A 93 7.30 -0.55 -6.67
N MET A 94 8.14 -0.12 -7.61
CA MET A 94 8.33 -0.83 -8.89
C MET A 94 9.08 -2.15 -8.69
N THR A 95 10.10 -2.16 -7.84
CA THR A 95 10.80 -3.42 -7.49
C THR A 95 9.86 -4.39 -6.77
N LEU A 96 8.98 -3.89 -5.90
CA LEU A 96 7.96 -4.71 -5.24
C LEU A 96 6.90 -5.21 -6.23
N TRP A 97 6.43 -4.37 -7.13
CA TRP A 97 5.52 -4.75 -8.22
C TRP A 97 6.13 -5.83 -9.11
N ASP A 98 7.37 -5.66 -9.58
CA ASP A 98 8.03 -6.63 -10.46
C ASP A 98 8.21 -8.00 -9.76
N ARG A 99 8.37 -8.01 -8.43
CA ARG A 99 8.35 -9.25 -7.64
C ARG A 99 6.96 -9.88 -7.59
N VAL A 100 5.90 -9.09 -7.39
CA VAL A 100 4.52 -9.59 -7.46
C VAL A 100 4.22 -10.14 -8.85
N ASP A 101 4.57 -9.42 -9.91
CA ASP A 101 4.36 -9.85 -11.29
C ASP A 101 5.08 -11.17 -11.58
N LYS A 102 6.37 -11.26 -11.25
CA LYS A 102 7.19 -12.44 -11.54
C LYS A 102 6.87 -13.65 -10.66
N ASP A 103 6.76 -13.43 -9.35
CA ASP A 103 6.73 -14.52 -8.36
C ASP A 103 5.31 -14.88 -7.92
N VAL A 104 4.31 -14.04 -8.22
CA VAL A 104 2.89 -14.29 -7.93
C VAL A 104 2.08 -14.43 -9.21
N LEU A 105 1.97 -13.38 -10.02
CA LEU A 105 1.08 -13.39 -11.19
C LEU A 105 1.52 -14.41 -12.24
N ASN A 106 2.81 -14.41 -12.61
CA ASN A 106 3.37 -15.38 -13.56
C ASN A 106 3.40 -16.81 -13.03
N LEU A 107 3.35 -17.00 -11.70
CA LEU A 107 3.20 -18.32 -11.09
C LEU A 107 1.76 -18.83 -11.26
N LEU A 108 0.79 -17.99 -10.91
CA LEU A 108 -0.64 -18.33 -10.88
C LEU A 108 -1.35 -18.24 -12.23
N ASN A 109 -0.69 -17.70 -13.26
CA ASN A 109 -1.20 -17.63 -14.63
C ASN A 109 -0.50 -18.63 -15.58
N ASN A 110 0.43 -19.46 -15.08
CA ASN A 110 1.17 -20.42 -15.90
C ASN A 110 0.73 -21.86 -15.60
N ASP A 111 0.13 -22.53 -16.59
CA ASP A 111 -0.47 -23.86 -16.41
C ASP A 111 0.53 -24.93 -15.92
N ILE A 112 1.79 -24.88 -16.37
CA ILE A 112 2.83 -25.83 -15.95
C ILE A 112 3.19 -25.62 -14.49
N LYS A 113 3.34 -24.35 -14.06
CA LYS A 113 3.66 -24.02 -12.67
C LYS A 113 2.49 -24.28 -11.74
N LEU A 114 1.26 -24.00 -12.19
CA LEU A 114 0.03 -24.31 -11.47
C LEU A 114 -0.09 -25.81 -11.20
N LYS A 115 0.06 -26.67 -12.23
CA LYS A 115 -0.01 -28.13 -12.04
C LYS A 115 0.99 -28.64 -11.01
N LYS A 116 2.22 -28.10 -11.02
CA LYS A 116 3.22 -28.42 -9.98
C LYS A 116 2.78 -28.02 -8.57
N LEU A 117 2.03 -26.92 -8.44
CA LEU A 117 1.43 -26.54 -7.15
C LEU A 117 0.27 -27.45 -6.79
N GLU A 118 -0.61 -27.80 -7.74
CA GLU A 118 -1.73 -28.72 -7.52
C GLU A 118 -1.24 -30.09 -7.04
N GLU A 119 -0.21 -30.65 -7.69
CA GLU A 119 0.44 -31.91 -7.29
C GLU A 119 1.06 -31.80 -5.90
N LYS A 120 1.80 -30.70 -5.64
CA LYS A 120 2.46 -30.48 -4.34
C LYS A 120 1.46 -30.40 -3.18
N TYR A 121 0.31 -29.77 -3.40
CA TYR A 121 -0.69 -29.54 -2.36
C TYR A 121 -1.88 -30.52 -2.43
N ASN A 122 -1.84 -31.50 -3.34
CA ASN A 122 -2.91 -32.47 -3.57
C ASN A 122 -4.30 -31.84 -3.67
N THR A 123 -4.39 -30.72 -4.40
CA THR A 123 -5.64 -29.96 -4.49
C THR A 123 -5.74 -29.20 -5.80
N LYS A 124 -6.98 -28.94 -6.24
CA LYS A 124 -7.23 -28.23 -7.49
C LYS A 124 -7.08 -26.73 -7.26
N ILE A 125 -6.30 -26.08 -8.13
CA ILE A 125 -6.03 -24.65 -8.05
C ILE A 125 -6.54 -23.99 -9.33
N TYR A 126 -7.39 -22.98 -9.17
CA TYR A 126 -7.90 -22.22 -10.30
C TYR A 126 -6.85 -21.21 -10.77
N ARG A 127 -6.78 -21.04 -12.09
CA ARG A 127 -5.87 -20.10 -12.72
C ARG A 127 -6.33 -18.68 -12.43
N LEU A 128 -5.39 -17.84 -11.99
CA LEU A 128 -5.62 -16.42 -11.87
C LEU A 128 -5.66 -15.81 -13.28
N ASN A 129 -6.80 -15.25 -13.67
CA ASN A 129 -7.00 -14.61 -14.97
C ASN A 129 -7.30 -13.13 -14.79
N ILE A 130 -6.27 -12.30 -14.96
CA ILE A 130 -6.39 -10.85 -14.88
C ILE A 130 -6.10 -10.28 -16.27
N ASP A 131 -6.94 -9.33 -16.70
CA ASP A 131 -6.74 -8.61 -17.96
C ASP A 131 -5.36 -7.92 -17.96
N LYS A 132 -4.58 -8.16 -19.02
CA LYS A 132 -3.25 -7.57 -19.21
C LYS A 132 -3.31 -6.04 -19.31
N LYS A 133 -4.40 -5.49 -19.86
CA LYS A 133 -4.56 -4.04 -19.97
C LYS A 133 -4.68 -3.42 -18.57
N LEU A 134 -5.54 -4.01 -17.73
CA LEU A 134 -5.68 -3.64 -16.32
C LEU A 134 -4.35 -3.75 -15.56
N LEU A 135 -3.61 -4.85 -15.70
CA LEU A 135 -2.29 -4.99 -15.06
C LEU A 135 -1.31 -3.89 -15.48
N ASN A 136 -1.29 -3.54 -16.76
CA ASN A 136 -0.42 -2.50 -17.27
C ASN A 136 -0.82 -1.11 -16.78
N GLU A 137 -2.13 -0.85 -16.65
CA GLU A 137 -2.66 0.38 -16.08
C GLU A 137 -2.23 0.57 -14.62
N ILE A 138 -2.46 -0.43 -13.77
CA ILE A 138 -2.03 -0.41 -12.36
C ILE A 138 -0.51 -0.24 -12.25
N LYS A 139 0.25 -0.96 -13.07
CA LYS A 139 1.72 -0.82 -13.13
C LYS A 139 2.13 0.63 -13.44
N ASN A 140 1.46 1.28 -14.38
CA ASN A 140 1.80 2.65 -14.77
C ASN A 140 1.47 3.67 -13.67
N LEU A 141 0.35 3.49 -12.95
CA LEU A 141 0.01 4.34 -11.81
C LEU A 141 1.02 4.19 -10.67
N ILE A 142 1.41 2.95 -10.34
CA ILE A 142 2.46 2.70 -9.33
C ILE A 142 3.80 3.29 -9.79
N LYS A 143 4.11 3.20 -11.08
CA LYS A 143 5.32 3.79 -11.66
C LYS A 143 5.33 5.32 -11.55
N GLU A 144 4.19 5.98 -11.74
CA GLU A 144 4.06 7.42 -11.57
C GLU A 144 4.36 7.83 -10.12
N LEU A 145 3.72 7.17 -9.14
CA LEU A 145 3.96 7.41 -7.71
C LEU A 145 5.44 7.22 -7.34
N GLN A 146 6.04 6.11 -7.79
CA GLN A 146 7.45 5.81 -7.57
C GLN A 146 8.40 6.80 -8.28
N GLY A 147 7.99 7.32 -9.44
CA GLY A 147 8.77 8.29 -10.20
C GLY A 147 8.90 9.63 -9.48
N ILE A 148 7.84 10.07 -8.81
CA ILE A 148 7.86 11.28 -7.99
C ILE A 148 8.67 11.04 -6.71
N ASP A 149 8.49 9.89 -6.05
CA ASP A 149 9.11 9.58 -4.78
C ASP A 149 10.05 8.36 -4.85
N SER A 150 11.12 8.52 -5.63
CA SER A 150 12.05 7.44 -5.98
C SER A 150 12.74 6.80 -4.77
N ASN A 151 13.07 7.60 -3.76
CA ASN A 151 13.75 7.14 -2.54
C ASN A 151 12.81 7.03 -1.33
N GLY A 152 11.50 7.25 -1.53
CA GLY A 152 10.52 7.23 -0.46
C GLY A 152 10.58 8.43 0.48
N ASP A 153 11.38 9.45 0.19
CA ASP A 153 11.73 10.58 1.05
C ASP A 153 11.08 11.91 0.62
N VAL A 154 10.56 12.01 -0.60
CA VAL A 154 9.98 13.25 -1.16
C VAL A 154 8.74 13.70 -0.40
N TRP A 155 7.87 12.77 -0.03
CA TRP A 155 6.64 13.10 0.71
C TRP A 155 6.86 13.20 2.23
N ARG A 156 8.08 12.92 2.70
CA ARG A 156 8.47 13.10 4.11
C ARG A 156 9.21 14.39 4.36
N TYR A 157 10.05 14.79 3.41
CA TYR A 157 10.95 15.91 3.56
C TYR A 157 10.76 16.87 2.41
N LEU A 158 10.69 18.16 2.71
CA LEU A 158 10.63 19.21 1.70
C LEU A 158 11.98 19.32 0.92
N ILE A 159 13.07 18.91 1.58
CA ILE A 159 14.44 19.11 1.15
C ILE A 159 15.17 17.76 1.15
N ASN A 160 16.02 17.53 0.14
CA ASN A 160 16.85 16.35 0.02
C ASN A 160 18.07 16.40 0.98
N LYS A 161 18.86 15.32 1.00
CA LYS A 161 20.06 15.23 1.85
C LYS A 161 21.15 16.26 1.53
N ASN A 162 21.11 16.88 0.36
CA ASN A 162 22.06 17.89 -0.10
C ASN A 162 21.59 19.32 0.20
N GLY A 163 20.38 19.51 0.74
CA GLY A 163 19.83 20.84 1.02
C GLY A 163 18.96 21.42 -0.11
N ASP A 164 18.70 20.67 -1.19
CA ASP A 164 17.86 21.15 -2.29
C ASP A 164 16.39 20.78 -2.11
N LEU A 165 15.47 21.67 -2.49
CA LEU A 165 14.04 21.38 -2.55
C LEU A 165 13.76 20.27 -3.58
N TYR A 166 12.91 19.30 -3.22
CA TYR A 166 12.44 18.30 -4.18
C TYR A 166 11.53 18.93 -5.26
N PHE A 167 10.70 19.89 -4.88
CA PHE A 167 9.84 20.63 -5.78
C PHE A 167 10.30 22.09 -5.87
N ASN A 168 10.86 22.46 -7.02
CA ASN A 168 11.30 23.84 -7.32
C ASN A 168 10.43 24.51 -8.40
N LYS A 169 9.37 23.82 -8.85
CA LYS A 169 8.37 24.29 -9.81
C LYS A 169 7.00 23.89 -9.32
N TRP A 170 6.00 24.70 -9.65
CA TRP A 170 4.63 24.45 -9.25
C TRP A 170 4.15 23.12 -9.83
N LYS A 171 3.52 22.32 -8.96
CA LYS A 171 2.85 21.07 -9.28
C LYS A 171 1.49 21.13 -8.62
N PHE A 172 0.50 20.54 -9.28
CA PHE A 172 -0.86 20.50 -8.80
C PHE A 172 -1.23 19.05 -8.52
N ILE A 173 -1.92 18.83 -7.41
CA ILE A 173 -2.55 17.56 -7.10
C ILE A 173 -4.02 17.85 -6.82
N ASP A 174 -4.88 17.30 -7.68
CA ASP A 174 -6.32 17.36 -7.49
C ASP A 174 -6.74 16.29 -6.48
N TYR A 175 -7.29 16.72 -5.34
CA TYR A 175 -7.63 15.84 -4.22
C TYR A 175 -8.70 14.79 -4.58
N PRO A 176 -9.83 15.16 -5.23
CA PRO A 176 -10.80 14.19 -5.75
C PRO A 176 -10.19 13.16 -6.70
N ASN A 177 -9.43 13.59 -7.70
CA ASN A 177 -8.77 12.67 -8.62
C ASN A 177 -7.78 11.75 -7.87
N LEU A 178 -6.95 12.31 -6.97
CA LEU A 178 -6.03 11.54 -6.15
C LEU A 178 -6.75 10.44 -5.37
N LYS A 179 -7.85 10.77 -4.68
CA LYS A 179 -8.63 9.80 -3.91
C LYS A 179 -9.14 8.67 -4.80
N ASN A 180 -9.74 9.01 -5.94
CA ASN A 180 -10.29 8.05 -6.88
C ASN A 180 -9.19 7.13 -7.46
N THR A 181 -8.07 7.70 -7.88
CA THR A 181 -6.95 6.93 -8.45
C THR A 181 -6.32 6.01 -7.41
N ILE A 182 -6.10 6.48 -6.17
CA ILE A 182 -5.52 5.64 -5.12
C ILE A 182 -6.52 4.56 -4.66
N ASN A 183 -7.81 4.86 -4.56
CA ASN A 183 -8.84 3.85 -4.31
C ASN A 183 -8.83 2.76 -5.36
N TYR A 184 -8.73 3.14 -6.63
CA TYR A 184 -8.65 2.19 -7.74
C TYR A 184 -7.44 1.24 -7.63
N ILE A 185 -6.26 1.77 -7.31
CA ILE A 185 -5.06 0.95 -7.06
C ILE A 185 -5.28 0.04 -5.84
N TYR A 186 -5.82 0.60 -4.76
CA TYR A 186 -6.02 -0.10 -3.50
C TYR A 186 -6.99 -1.27 -3.67
N GLU A 187 -8.17 -1.05 -4.25
CA GLU A 187 -9.19 -2.08 -4.50
C GLU A 187 -8.65 -3.19 -5.40
N PHE A 188 -7.88 -2.83 -6.44
CA PHE A 188 -7.21 -3.82 -7.28
C PHE A 188 -6.24 -4.70 -6.48
N LEU A 189 -5.36 -4.09 -5.66
CA LEU A 189 -4.37 -4.83 -4.88
C LEU A 189 -5.01 -5.67 -3.77
N ASP A 190 -6.08 -5.16 -3.14
CA ASP A 190 -6.83 -5.86 -2.11
C ASP A 190 -7.58 -7.07 -2.71
N GLY A 191 -8.26 -6.87 -3.83
CA GLY A 191 -8.88 -7.96 -4.60
C GLY A 191 -7.86 -9.01 -5.02
N LEU A 192 -6.70 -8.60 -5.54
CA LEU A 192 -5.61 -9.52 -5.87
C LEU A 192 -5.13 -10.30 -4.65
N TYR A 193 -5.01 -9.65 -3.48
CA TYR A 193 -4.67 -10.34 -2.24
C TYR A 193 -5.72 -11.40 -1.87
N CYS A 194 -7.00 -11.07 -1.92
CA CYS A 194 -8.11 -12.00 -1.63
C CYS A 194 -8.11 -13.19 -2.58
N GLU A 195 -8.02 -12.95 -3.89
CA GLU A 195 -7.95 -14.01 -4.92
C GLU A 195 -6.76 -14.94 -4.68
N VAL A 196 -5.58 -14.36 -4.39
CA VAL A 196 -4.40 -15.14 -4.02
C VAL A 196 -4.69 -15.91 -2.74
N ASP A 197 -5.25 -15.28 -1.70
CA ASP A 197 -5.55 -15.94 -0.43
C ASP A 197 -6.44 -17.17 -0.64
N GLU A 198 -7.53 -17.04 -1.39
CA GLU A 198 -8.48 -18.12 -1.72
C GLU A 198 -7.81 -19.27 -2.45
N ILE A 199 -7.06 -18.99 -3.52
CA ILE A 199 -6.25 -19.98 -4.27
C ILE A 199 -5.34 -20.77 -3.32
N LEU A 200 -4.83 -20.12 -2.26
CA LEU A 200 -3.92 -20.73 -1.30
C LEU A 200 -4.60 -21.29 -0.04
N VAL A 201 -5.82 -20.89 0.33
CA VAL A 201 -6.55 -21.48 1.48
C VAL A 201 -6.93 -22.93 1.20
N VAL A 202 -7.15 -23.26 -0.07
CA VAL A 202 -7.30 -24.63 -0.56
C VAL A 202 -6.11 -25.54 -0.17
N ARG A 203 -4.98 -24.99 0.32
CA ARG A 203 -3.81 -25.71 0.86
C ARG A 203 -3.95 -26.27 2.28
N LYS A 204 -4.95 -25.83 3.07
CA LYS A 204 -5.05 -26.15 4.52
C LYS A 204 -6.11 -27.19 4.89
N SER A 205 -6.91 -27.65 3.94
CA SER A 205 -7.89 -28.75 4.09
C SER A 205 -7.32 -30.05 3.57
#